data_AF-A0ABD2QIY0-F1
#
_entry.id   AF-A0ABD2QIY0-F1
#
_cell.length_a   1.000
_cell.length_b   1.000
_cell.length_c   1.000
_cell.angle_alpha   90.00
_cell.angle_beta   90.00
_cell.angle_gamma   90.00
#
_symmetry.space_group_name_H-M   'P 1'
#
loop_
_entity.id
_entity.type
_entity.pdbx_description
1 polymer ?
#
loop_
_entity_poly.entity_id
_entity_poly.type
_entity_poly.pdbx_seq_one_letter_code
_entity_poly.pdbx_strand_id
1 'polypeptide(L)'
;MAASLVIKPEFRNLVSVATHELGHSMGLGHSEVSTAIMFPYYLSTWKRVQLDDDDIRGMQKLYGAAKPNKYLPPEPILPDIELPSQSFLYLVCSQFSLLTKITP
;
A
#
# COMPACT_ATOMS: atom_id res chain seq x y z
N MET A 1 -39.61 1.40 -15.43
CA MET A 1 -38.21 1.48 -15.87
C MET A 1 -37.34 1.39 -14.63
N ALA A 2 -36.80 0.22 -14.31
CA ALA A 2 -35.84 0.09 -13.22
C ALA A 2 -34.45 0.39 -13.81
N ALA A 3 -33.85 1.50 -13.39
CA ALA A 3 -32.45 1.76 -13.67
C ALA A 3 -31.66 0.65 -12.99
N SER A 4 -31.07 -0.24 -13.79
CA SER A 4 -30.14 -1.24 -13.30
C SER A 4 -28.95 -0.48 -12.72
N LEU A 5 -28.96 -0.32 -11.39
CA LEU A 5 -27.85 0.21 -10.64
C LEU A 5 -26.74 -0.82 -10.80
N VAL A 6 -25.88 -0.61 -11.80
CA VAL A 6 -24.64 -1.35 -11.96
C VAL A 6 -23.82 -1.00 -10.73
N ILE A 7 -24.01 -1.78 -9.67
CA ILE A 7 -23.07 -1.84 -8.54
C ILE A 7 -21.79 -2.37 -9.16
N LYS A 8 -20.92 -1.45 -9.60
CA LYS A 8 -19.53 -1.81 -9.89
C LYS A 8 -18.99 -2.33 -8.56
N PRO A 9 -18.50 -3.58 -8.50
CA PRO A 9 -17.81 -4.03 -7.30
C PRO A 9 -16.74 -2.99 -6.96
N GLU A 10 -16.86 -2.38 -5.78
CA GLU A 10 -15.93 -1.42 -5.21
C GLU A 10 -14.63 -2.18 -4.89
N PHE A 11 -13.90 -2.57 -5.95
CA PHE A 11 -12.64 -3.28 -5.79
C PHE A 11 -11.63 -2.32 -5.20
N ARG A 12 -11.21 -2.61 -3.97
CA ARG A 12 -10.05 -1.94 -3.39
C ARG A 12 -8.80 -2.36 -4.15
N ASN A 13 -8.03 -1.37 -4.60
CA ASN A 13 -6.77 -1.63 -5.28
C ASN A 13 -5.74 -2.12 -4.26
N LEU A 14 -5.36 -3.40 -4.33
CA LEU A 14 -4.41 -4.02 -3.41
C LEU A 14 -3.06 -3.30 -3.39
N VAL A 15 -2.58 -2.82 -4.55
CA VAL A 15 -1.30 -2.10 -4.64
C VAL A 15 -1.37 -0.78 -3.88
N SER A 16 -2.51 -0.07 -3.95
CA SER A 16 -2.72 1.17 -3.22
C SER A 16 -2.73 0.95 -1.71
N VAL A 17 -3.44 -0.08 -1.24
CA VAL A 17 -3.50 -0.43 0.19
C VAL A 17 -2.13 -0.88 0.68
N ALA A 18 -1.46 -1.79 -0.05
CA ALA A 18 -0.13 -2.26 0.32
C ALA A 18 0.90 -1.10 0.37
N THR A 19 0.76 -0.10 -0.51
CA THR A 19 1.63 1.08 -0.49
C THR A 19 1.39 1.94 0.75
N HIS A 20 0.12 2.13 1.15
CA HIS A 20 -0.24 2.84 2.39
C HIS A 20 0.37 2.16 3.63
N GLU A 21 0.19 0.84 3.76
CA GLU A 21 0.73 0.07 4.90
C GLU A 21 2.26 0.02 4.90
N LEU A 22 2.89 -0.02 3.72
CA LEU A 22 4.34 0.10 3.62
C LEU A 22 4.82 1.49 4.07
N GLY A 23 4.07 2.55 3.77
CA GLY A 23 4.32 3.89 4.28
C GLY A 23 4.36 3.93 5.81
N HIS A 24 3.38 3.32 6.48
CA HIS A 24 3.40 3.13 7.93
C HIS A 24 4.60 2.32 8.42
N SER A 25 4.94 1.24 7.72
CA SER A 25 6.11 0.41 8.04
C SER A 25 7.44 1.18 7.90
N MET A 26 7.47 2.17 7.02
CA MET A 26 8.58 3.13 6.84
C MET A 26 8.48 4.36 7.77
N GLY A 27 7.49 4.39 8.68
CA GLY A 27 7.36 5.43 9.70
C GLY A 27 6.56 6.68 9.30
N LEU A 28 5.86 6.66 8.16
CA LEU A 28 4.91 7.72 7.82
C LEU A 28 3.63 7.60 8.66
N GLY A 29 3.10 8.75 9.09
CA GLY A 29 1.76 8.86 9.67
C GLY A 29 0.70 9.12 8.59
N HIS A 30 -0.56 9.21 9.01
CA HIS A 30 -1.63 9.64 8.11
C HIS A 30 -1.41 11.08 7.63
N SER A 31 -1.76 11.35 6.37
CA SER A 31 -1.83 12.69 5.80
C SER A 31 -3.26 13.25 5.85
N GLU A 32 -3.40 14.56 5.95
CA GLU A 32 -4.67 15.27 5.77
C GLU A 32 -4.96 15.57 4.29
N VAL A 33 -3.98 15.37 3.41
CA VAL A 33 -4.08 15.60 1.97
C VAL A 33 -4.83 14.43 1.33
N SER A 34 -6.03 14.67 0.79
CA SER A 34 -6.91 13.62 0.25
C SER A 34 -6.36 12.87 -0.97
N THR A 35 -5.35 13.45 -1.63
CA THR A 35 -4.62 12.84 -2.76
C THR A 35 -3.39 12.04 -2.34
N ALA A 36 -2.94 12.17 -1.09
CA ALA A 36 -1.80 11.44 -0.57
C ALA A 36 -2.13 9.96 -0.35
N ILE A 37 -1.17 9.08 -0.63
CA ILE A 37 -1.34 7.64 -0.40
C ILE A 37 -1.51 7.36 1.10
N MET A 38 -0.97 8.23 1.97
CA MET A 38 -1.13 8.16 3.42
C MET A 38 -2.44 8.77 3.94
N PHE A 39 -3.36 9.22 3.09
CA PHE A 39 -4.69 9.65 3.54
C PHE A 39 -5.46 8.46 4.15
N PRO A 40 -6.13 8.61 5.31
CA PRO A 40 -6.70 7.49 6.07
C PRO A 40 -7.96 6.86 5.44
N TYR A 41 -8.57 7.52 4.45
CA TYR A 41 -9.82 7.04 3.84
C TYR A 41 -9.61 6.62 2.39
N TYR A 42 -10.13 5.44 2.05
CA TYR A 42 -10.10 4.94 0.67
C TYR A 42 -11.07 5.72 -0.21
N LEU A 43 -10.55 6.39 -1.25
CA LEU A 43 -11.37 7.03 -2.27
C LEU A 43 -11.46 6.12 -3.50
N SER A 44 -12.65 5.98 -4.09
CA SER A 44 -12.90 5.13 -5.28
C SER A 44 -12.09 5.56 -6.52
N THR A 45 -11.47 6.74 -6.48
CA THR A 45 -10.55 7.30 -7.46
C THR A 45 -9.12 6.74 -7.38
N TRP A 46 -8.76 6.00 -6.33
CA TRP A 46 -7.41 5.43 -6.11
C TRP A 46 -7.13 4.21 -7.00
N LYS A 47 -7.14 4.42 -8.31
CA LYS A 47 -6.89 3.36 -9.30
C LYS A 47 -5.42 3.20 -9.67
N ARG A 48 -4.57 4.18 -9.35
CA ARG A 48 -3.15 4.18 -9.68
C ARG A 48 -2.36 4.73 -8.50
N VAL A 49 -1.33 4.00 -8.08
CA VAL A 49 -0.38 4.46 -7.07
C VAL A 49 0.42 5.60 -7.68
N GLN A 50 0.00 6.82 -7.40
CA GLN A 50 0.77 8.04 -7.58
C GLN A 50 1.04 8.56 -6.17
N LEU A 51 2.31 8.81 -5.88
CA LEU A 51 2.70 9.46 -4.64
C LEU A 51 2.40 10.95 -4.75
N ASP A 52 1.79 11.50 -3.71
CA ASP A 52 1.62 12.93 -3.58
C ASP A 52 2.94 13.57 -3.14
N ASP A 53 3.10 14.87 -3.38
CA ASP A 53 4.25 15.62 -2.89
C ASP A 53 4.37 15.54 -1.37
N ASP A 54 3.26 15.37 -0.65
CA ASP A 54 3.26 15.17 0.79
C ASP A 54 3.93 13.84 1.20
N ASP A 55 3.63 12.75 0.50
CA ASP A 55 4.25 11.44 0.72
C ASP A 55 5.75 11.49 0.44
N ILE A 56 6.14 12.15 -0.66
CA ILE A 56 7.54 12.33 -1.06
C ILE A 56 8.28 13.15 -0.01
N ARG A 57 7.73 14.29 0.43
CA ARG A 57 8.33 15.14 1.46
C ARG A 57 8.45 14.40 2.79
N GLY A 58 7.44 13.63 3.18
CA GLY A 58 7.46 12.80 4.39
C GLY A 58 8.61 11.79 4.37
N MET A 59 8.73 11.03 3.28
CA MET A 59 9.82 10.06 3.12
C MET A 59 11.19 10.71 3.09
N GLN A 60 11.34 11.82 2.37
CA GLN A 60 12.60 12.55 2.29
C GLN A 60 13.00 13.18 3.63
N LYS A 61 12.03 13.55 4.49
CA LYS A 61 12.31 14.01 5.86
C LYS A 61 12.87 12.90 6.74
N LEU A 62 12.40 11.67 6.57
CA LEU A 62 12.85 10.51 7.35
C LEU A 62 14.19 9.95 6.85
N TYR A 63 14.37 9.85 5.54
CA TYR A 63 15.49 9.10 4.94
C TYR A 63 16.42 9.94 4.06
N GLY A 64 16.09 11.22 3.83
CA GLY A 64 16.78 12.11 2.92
C GLY A 64 16.31 11.98 1.46
N ALA A 65 16.57 13.02 0.67
CA ALA A 65 16.30 12.99 -0.76
C ALA A 65 17.24 12.03 -1.51
N ALA A 66 16.71 11.39 -2.55
CA ALA A 66 17.50 10.63 -3.50
C ALA A 66 18.54 11.58 -4.13
N LYS A 67 19.83 11.25 -3.98
CA LYS A 67 20.90 11.98 -4.64
C LYS A 67 21.15 11.32 -6.00
N PRO A 68 21.14 12.08 -7.11
CA PRO A 68 21.64 11.54 -8.36
C PRO A 68 23.10 11.09 -8.15
N ASN A 69 23.45 9.90 -8.66
CA ASN A 69 24.77 9.28 -8.55
C ASN A 69 25.20 8.84 -7.14
N LYS A 70 24.26 8.55 -6.23
CA LYS A 70 24.62 7.84 -5.00
C LYS A 70 25.14 6.45 -5.39
N TYR A 71 26.34 6.09 -4.91
CA TYR A 71 26.78 4.70 -4.94
C TYR A 71 25.76 3.89 -4.13
N LEU A 72 24.94 3.10 -4.83
CA LEU A 72 24.16 2.06 -4.19
C LEU A 72 25.17 0.96 -3.86
N PRO A 73 25.28 0.52 -2.60
CA PRO A 73 26.05 -0.68 -2.31
C PRO A 73 25.52 -1.81 -3.21
N PRO A 74 26.39 -2.74 -3.66
CA PRO A 74 25.91 -3.93 -4.36
C PRO A 74 24.80 -4.55 -3.52
N GLU A 75 23.73 -4.99 -4.18
CA GLU A 75 22.59 -5.58 -3.48
C GLU A 75 23.13 -6.59 -2.46
N PRO A 76 22.69 -6.51 -1.19
CA PRO A 76 23.09 -7.51 -0.22
C PRO A 76 22.70 -8.87 -0.81
N ILE A 77 23.63 -9.83 -0.78
CA ILE A 77 23.33 -11.21 -1.13
C ILE A 77 22.34 -11.68 -0.06
N LEU A 78 21.05 -11.50 -0.34
CA LEU A 78 20.00 -12.04 0.50
C LEU A 78 20.13 -13.56 0.40
N PRO A 79 20.07 -14.31 1.51
CA PRO A 79 19.85 -15.75 1.39
C PRO A 79 18.63 -15.94 0.50
N ASP A 80 18.63 -16.96 -0.35
CA ASP A 80 17.43 -17.33 -1.10
C ASP A 80 16.30 -17.56 -0.08
N ILE A 81 15.49 -16.52 0.15
CA ILE A 81 14.28 -16.65 0.93
C ILE A 81 13.43 -17.50 0.02
N GLU A 82 13.26 -18.78 0.35
CA GLU A 82 12.27 -19.62 -0.29
C GLU A 82 10.97 -18.81 -0.32
N LEU A 83 10.57 -18.40 -1.53
CA LEU A 83 9.32 -17.68 -1.75
C LEU A 83 8.26 -18.41 -0.94
N PRO A 84 7.52 -17.70 -0.05
CA PRO A 84 6.56 -18.36 0.81
C PRO A 84 5.68 -19.25 -0.06
N SER A 85 5.70 -20.56 0.23
CA SER A 85 4.94 -21.53 -0.56
C SER A 85 3.48 -21.08 -0.66
N GLN A 86 2.75 -21.51 -1.69
CA GLN A 86 1.36 -21.08 -1.90
C GLN A 86 0.51 -21.20 -0.62
N SER A 87 0.83 -22.15 0.26
CA SER A 87 0.28 -22.33 1.61
C SER A 87 0.39 -21.10 2.52
N PHE A 88 1.53 -20.41 2.53
CA PHE A 88 1.74 -19.19 3.33
C PHE A 88 0.95 -18.00 2.78
N LEU A 89 0.87 -17.87 1.45
CA LEU A 89 0.00 -16.87 0.81
C LEU A 89 -1.48 -17.17 1.12
N TYR A 90 -1.89 -18.44 1.10
CA TYR A 90 -3.23 -18.87 1.52
C TYR A 90 -3.48 -18.60 3.00
N LEU A 91 -2.49 -18.75 3.88
CA LEU A 91 -2.62 -18.47 5.31
C LEU A 91 -2.80 -16.97 5.57
N VAL A 92 -1.97 -16.12 4.94
CA VAL A 92 -2.13 -14.65 5.01
C VAL A 92 -3.50 -14.24 4.49
N CYS A 93 -3.93 -14.78 3.35
CA CYS A 93 -5.25 -14.50 2.76
C CYS A 93 -6.42 -15.01 3.62
N SER A 94 -6.25 -16.16 4.29
CA SER A 94 -7.25 -16.74 5.22
C SER A 94 -7.38 -15.95 6.52
N GLN A 95 -6.26 -15.45 7.07
CA GLN A 95 -6.27 -14.60 8.26
C GLN A 95 -6.92 -13.23 7.97
N PHE A 96 -6.68 -12.64 6.80
CA PHE A 96 -7.41 -11.45 6.35
C PHE A 96 -8.91 -11.72 6.11
N SER A 97 -9.28 -12.94 5.70
CA SER A 97 -10.69 -13.36 5.56
C SER A 97 -11.38 -13.65 6.91
N LEU A 98 -10.62 -13.88 7.98
CA LEU A 98 -11.16 -13.97 9.35
C LEU A 98 -11.45 -12.58 9.92
N LEU A 99 -10.59 -11.59 9.60
CA LEU A 99 -10.76 -10.20 10.02
C LEU A 99 -12.03 -9.53 9.43
N THR A 100 -12.46 -9.93 8.23
CA THR A 100 -13.74 -9.45 7.64
C THR A 100 -14.98 -10.14 8.19
N LYS A 101 -14.83 -11.19 9.01
CA LYS A 101 -15.92 -11.92 9.67
C LYS A 101 -16.12 -11.53 11.13
N ILE A 102 -15.30 -10.61 11.68
CA ILE A 102 -15.35 -10.18 13.09
C ILE A 102 -15.79 -8.70 13.23
N THR A 103 -16.32 -8.08 12.18
CA THR A 103 -17.06 -6.80 12.32
C THR A 103 -18.55 -7.07 12.19
N PRO A 104 -19.40 -6.61 13.13
CA PRO A 104 -20.85 -6.75 13.04
C PRO A 104 -21.44 -5.98 11.85
#